data_AF-A0A0P7XVH5-F1
#
_entry.id   AF-A0A0P7XVH5-F1
#
_cell.length_a   1.000
_cell.length_b   1.000
_cell.length_c   1.000
_cell.angle_alpha   90.00
_cell.angle_beta   90.00
_cell.angle_gamma   90.00
#
_symmetry.space_group_name_H-M   'P 1'
#
loop_
_entity.id
_entity.type
_entity.pdbx_description
1 polymer ?
#
loop_
_entity_poly.entity_id
_entity_poly.type
_entity_poly.pdbx_seq_one_letter_code
_entity_poly.pdbx_strand_id
1 'polypeptide(L)'
;MKRKSGSSSIKWDNRELGASEEYVGVVEASDEIEDALNEACRLTTVSLRLEDELLSELRFIADCNQVSHQALVRHLLKKFVVSQSQI
;
A
#
# COMPACT_ATOMS: atom_id res chain seq x y z
N MET A 1 -31.90 30.06 12.28
CA MET A 1 -30.86 29.44 11.42
C MET A 1 -31.25 28.00 11.09
N LYS A 2 -31.42 27.63 9.81
CA LYS A 2 -31.65 26.22 9.40
C LYS A 2 -30.33 25.59 8.98
N ARG A 3 -29.85 24.60 9.75
CA ARG A 3 -28.66 23.79 9.41
C ARG A 3 -29.07 22.75 8.36
N LYS A 4 -28.66 22.91 7.09
CA LYS A 4 -28.79 21.87 6.06
C LYS A 4 -27.60 20.91 6.19
N SER A 5 -27.73 19.86 7.00
CA SER A 5 -26.70 18.82 7.17
C SER A 5 -27.11 17.47 6.55
N GLY A 6 -27.64 17.50 5.32
CA GLY A 6 -27.98 16.27 4.57
C GLY A 6 -27.50 16.26 3.12
N SER A 7 -26.92 17.36 2.63
CA SER A 7 -26.56 17.51 1.22
C SER A 7 -25.12 17.11 0.90
N SER A 8 -24.23 17.01 1.89
CA SER A 8 -22.80 16.74 1.63
C SER A 8 -22.53 15.26 1.36
N SER A 9 -23.13 14.34 2.12
CA SER A 9 -22.90 12.89 1.96
C SER A 9 -23.30 12.39 0.58
N ILE A 10 -24.50 12.75 0.13
CA ILE A 10 -25.05 12.32 -1.17
C ILE A 10 -24.16 12.77 -2.34
N LYS A 11 -23.54 13.95 -2.23
CA LYS A 11 -22.64 14.47 -3.27
C LYS A 11 -21.30 13.74 -3.34
N TRP A 12 -20.82 13.23 -2.22
CA TRP A 12 -19.65 12.33 -2.20
C TRP A 12 -20.01 10.95 -2.78
N ASP A 13 -21.15 10.39 -2.38
CA ASP A 13 -21.61 9.08 -2.86
C ASP A 13 -21.88 9.08 -4.38
N ASN A 14 -22.42 10.17 -4.90
CA ASN A 14 -22.66 10.37 -6.34
C ASN A 14 -21.39 10.78 -7.11
N ARG A 15 -20.24 10.89 -6.45
CA ARG A 15 -18.95 11.35 -7.04
C ARG A 15 -19.01 12.75 -7.66
N GLU A 16 -19.94 13.59 -7.22
CA GLU A 16 -20.00 15.01 -7.62
C GLU A 16 -18.86 15.83 -6.98
N LEU A 17 -18.30 15.33 -5.87
CA LEU A 17 -17.15 15.92 -5.19
C LEU A 17 -15.94 14.97 -5.27
N GLY A 18 -14.75 15.52 -5.50
CA GLY A 18 -13.48 14.78 -5.50
C GLY A 18 -13.17 13.93 -6.75
N ALA A 19 -14.08 13.90 -7.74
CA ALA A 19 -13.87 13.19 -9.00
C ALA A 19 -13.41 14.07 -10.18
N SER A 20 -13.34 15.39 -10.00
CA SER A 20 -12.83 16.30 -11.02
C SER A 20 -11.30 16.17 -11.13
N GLU A 21 -10.80 16.07 -12.36
CA GLU A 21 -9.36 15.98 -12.64
C GLU A 21 -8.59 17.19 -12.12
N GLU A 22 -9.23 18.35 -11.95
CA GLU A 22 -8.62 19.57 -11.40
C GLU A 22 -8.13 19.40 -9.95
N TYR A 23 -8.69 18.43 -9.21
CA TYR A 23 -8.33 18.14 -7.82
C TYR A 23 -7.47 16.86 -7.70
N VAL A 24 -7.11 16.24 -8.82
CA VAL A 24 -6.22 15.07 -8.87
C VAL A 24 -4.79 15.55 -9.04
N GLY A 25 -3.94 15.29 -8.05
CA GLY A 25 -2.51 15.57 -8.10
C GLY A 25 -1.70 14.33 -7.76
N VAL A 26 -0.53 14.19 -8.38
CA VAL A 26 0.48 13.23 -7.91
C VAL A 26 0.94 13.72 -6.54
N VAL A 27 0.59 12.98 -5.49
CA VAL A 27 1.18 13.21 -4.17
C VAL A 27 2.61 12.71 -4.26
N GLU A 28 3.58 13.62 -4.23
CA GLU A 28 4.92 13.24 -3.83
C GLU A 28 4.81 12.79 -2.38
N ALA A 29 4.94 11.48 -2.14
CA ALA A 29 4.87 10.94 -0.80
C ALA A 29 5.98 11.59 0.03
N SER A 30 5.61 12.49 0.93
CA SER A 30 6.55 13.03 1.89
C SER A 30 6.92 11.95 2.90
N ASP A 31 8.09 12.08 3.52
CA ASP A 31 8.53 11.16 4.58
C ASP A 31 7.47 11.03 5.69
N GLU A 32 6.70 12.09 5.97
CA GLU A 32 5.63 12.06 6.97
C GLU A 32 4.46 11.13 6.58
N ILE A 33 4.14 11.03 5.28
CA ILE A 33 3.09 10.14 4.78
C ILE A 33 3.58 8.69 4.85
N GLU A 34 4.83 8.42 4.49
CA GLU A 34 5.42 7.08 4.61
C GLU A 34 5.49 6.62 6.07
N ASP A 35 5.89 7.50 6.99
CA ASP A 35 5.92 7.21 8.42
C ASP A 35 4.53 6.94 8.98
N ALA A 36 3.53 7.76 8.62
CA ALA A 36 2.15 7.54 9.04
C ALA A 36 1.59 6.20 8.52
N LEU A 37 1.93 5.83 7.28
CA LEU A 37 1.55 4.54 6.70
C LEU A 37 2.22 3.37 7.43
N ASN A 38 3.53 3.48 7.69
CA ASN A 38 4.30 2.46 8.41
C ASN A 38 3.74 2.26 9.81
N GLU A 39 3.46 3.33 10.56
CA GLU A 39 2.88 3.24 11.90
C GLU A 39 1.48 2.62 11.89
N ALA A 40 0.59 3.09 11.00
CA ALA A 40 -0.77 2.56 10.88
C ALA A 40 -0.79 1.06 10.56
N CYS A 41 0.18 0.59 9.78
CA CYS A 41 0.31 -0.81 9.38
C CYS A 41 1.28 -1.62 10.26
N ARG A 42 1.89 -1.01 11.30
CA ARG A 42 2.94 -1.61 12.16
C ARG A 42 4.08 -2.22 11.36
N LEU A 43 4.58 -1.47 10.38
CA LEU A 43 5.67 -1.86 9.52
C LEU A 43 6.99 -1.32 10.05
N THR A 44 8.04 -2.11 9.90
CA THR A 44 9.41 -1.68 10.15
C THR A 44 10.19 -1.75 8.84
N THR A 45 10.82 -0.65 8.46
CA THR A 45 11.72 -0.60 7.31
C THR A 45 12.97 -1.42 7.63
N VAL A 46 13.30 -2.35 6.74
CA VAL A 46 14.49 -3.19 6.85
C VAL A 46 15.33 -3.05 5.60
N SER A 47 16.65 -3.00 5.78
CA SER A 47 17.61 -3.07 4.67
C SER A 47 18.14 -4.49 4.57
N LEU A 48 17.97 -5.12 3.41
CA LEU A 48 18.43 -6.47 3.11
C LEU A 48 19.23 -6.43 1.81
N ARG A 49 20.36 -7.16 1.78
CA ARG A 49 21.11 -7.40 0.54
C ARG A 49 20.70 -8.76 -0.03
N LEU A 50 20.41 -8.79 -1.32
CA LEU A 50 20.05 -9.98 -2.09
C LEU A 50 20.93 -10.04 -3.33
N GLU A 51 21.13 -11.23 -3.88
CA GLU A 51 21.77 -11.41 -5.18
C GLU A 51 20.90 -10.81 -6.30
N ASP A 52 21.53 -10.21 -7.31
CA ASP A 52 20.82 -9.54 -8.41
C ASP A 52 19.91 -10.50 -9.19
N GLU A 53 20.38 -11.73 -9.40
CA GLU A 53 19.62 -12.79 -10.08
C GLU A 53 18.35 -13.13 -9.29
N LEU A 54 18.48 -13.34 -7.98
CA LEU A 54 17.33 -13.61 -7.10
C LEU A 54 16.33 -12.45 -7.11
N LEU A 55 16.81 -11.21 -7.07
CA LEU A 55 15.94 -10.03 -7.13
C LEU A 55 15.18 -9.96 -8.45
N SER A 56 15.83 -10.28 -9.57
CA SER A 56 15.22 -10.33 -10.90
C SER A 56 14.12 -11.39 -10.97
N GLU A 57 14.39 -12.59 -10.49
CA GLU A 57 13.41 -13.68 -10.46
C GLU A 57 12.21 -13.36 -9.57
N LEU A 58 12.44 -12.79 -8.37
CA LEU A 58 11.36 -12.39 -7.48
C LEU A 58 10.45 -11.32 -8.10
N ARG A 59 11.01 -10.39 -8.88
CA ARG A 59 10.23 -9.39 -9.63
C ARG A 59 9.39 -10.05 -10.71
N PHE A 60 9.99 -10.95 -11.50
CA PHE A 60 9.27 -11.69 -12.54
C PHE A 60 8.10 -12.49 -11.96
N ILE A 61 8.32 -13.20 -10.85
CA ILE A 61 7.25 -13.95 -10.17
C ILE A 61 6.17 -13.00 -9.67
N ALA A 62 6.53 -11.85 -9.10
CA ALA A 62 5.58 -10.87 -8.61
C ALA A 62 4.67 -10.33 -9.74
N ASP A 63 5.26 -10.04 -10.90
CA ASP A 63 4.53 -9.60 -12.10
C ASP A 63 3.54 -10.66 -12.60
N CYS A 64 3.96 -11.94 -12.65
CA CYS A 64 3.07 -13.05 -13.00
C CYS A 64 1.87 -13.18 -12.03
N ASN A 65 2.07 -12.82 -10.76
CA ASN A 65 1.03 -12.88 -9.73
C ASN A 65 0.29 -11.55 -9.53
N GLN A 66 0.57 -10.51 -10.34
CA GLN A 66 -0.02 -9.17 -10.24
C GLN A 66 0.10 -8.55 -8.85
N VAL A 67 1.22 -8.78 -8.17
CA VAL A 67 1.54 -8.19 -6.86
C VAL A 67 2.87 -7.45 -6.92
N SER A 68 3.09 -6.51 -6.01
CA SER A 68 4.41 -5.89 -5.90
C SER A 68 5.44 -6.89 -5.37
N HIS A 69 6.67 -6.80 -5.87
CA HIS A 69 7.80 -7.59 -5.36
C HIS A 69 7.94 -7.51 -3.83
N GLN A 70 7.77 -6.31 -3.25
CA GLN A 70 7.84 -6.13 -1.80
C GLN A 70 6.72 -6.87 -1.06
N ALA A 71 5.50 -6.93 -1.62
CA ALA A 71 4.41 -7.71 -1.05
C ALA A 71 4.68 -9.22 -1.15
N LEU A 72 5.24 -9.69 -2.28
CA LEU A 72 5.65 -11.09 -2.47
C LEU A 72 6.69 -11.50 -1.43
N VAL A 73 7.78 -10.75 -1.28
CA VAL A 73 8.84 -11.04 -0.31
C VAL A 73 8.29 -11.09 1.11
N ARG A 74 7.45 -10.12 1.49
CA ARG A 74 6.79 -10.10 2.80
C ARG A 74 5.93 -11.36 3.01
N HIS A 75 5.21 -11.81 2.00
CA HIS A 75 4.39 -13.02 2.06
C HIS A 75 5.26 -14.28 2.23
N LEU A 76 6.35 -14.38 1.47
CA LEU A 76 7.30 -15.50 1.56
C LEU A 76 7.92 -15.60 2.96
N LEU A 77 8.39 -14.49 3.52
CA LEU A 77 8.94 -14.45 4.88
C LEU A 77 7.90 -14.87 5.92
N LYS A 78 6.64 -14.43 5.80
CA LYS A 78 5.55 -14.88 6.68
C LYS A 78 5.31 -16.38 6.56
N LYS A 79 5.22 -16.90 5.34
CA LYS A 79 5.04 -18.35 5.10
C LYS A 79 6.17 -19.18 5.69
N PHE A 80 7.40 -18.70 5.54
CA PHE A 80 8.57 -19.35 6.13
C PHE A 80 8.46 -19.41 7.66
N VAL A 81 8.16 -18.28 8.32
CA VAL A 81 7.99 -18.24 9.79
C VAL A 81 6.88 -19.20 10.24
N VAL A 82 5.72 -19.20 9.57
CA VAL A 82 4.61 -20.12 9.90
C VAL A 82 5.06 -21.58 9.76
N SER A 83 5.77 -21.91 8.69
CA SER A 83 6.28 -23.27 8.46
C SER A 83 7.30 -23.71 9.51
N GLN A 84 8.15 -22.80 10.00
CA GLN A 84 9.15 -23.14 11.03
C GLN A 84 8.57 -23.13 12.46
N SER A 85 7.51 -22.37 12.70
CA SER A 85 6.85 -22.30 14.03
C SER A 85 5.90 -23.46 14.31
N GLN A 86 5.75 -24.39 13.36
CA GLN A 86 4.94 -25.62 13.49
C GLN A 86 5.81 -26.84 13.85
N ILE A 87 7.10 -26.62 14.17
CA ILE A 87 8.06 -27.59 14.72
C ILE A 87 8.18 -27.33 16.22
#